data_AF-A0A3M5UX70-F1
#
_entry.id   AF-A0A3M5UX70-F1
#
_cell.length_a   1.000
_cell.length_b   1.000
_cell.length_c   1.000
_cell.angle_alpha   90.00
_cell.angle_beta   90.00
_cell.angle_gamma   90.00
#
_symmetry.space_group_name_H-M   'P 1'
#
loop_
_entity.id
_entity.type
_entity.pdbx_description
1 polymer ?
#
loop_
_entity_poly.entity_id
_entity_poly.type
_entity_poly.pdbx_seq_one_letter_code
_entity_poly.pdbx_strand_id
1 'polypeptide(L)'
;YFRPSLKKSLCDHVWYVGREDKRLRPHVELSVPLHELVVFIDRDLVNRAQFCDQFHGHDILPITYEELLATPEVVHARMLKFLGVSAAMLQSGTGKKEKAPVSAVVNNIDQLKSELSGTKYESYI
;
A
#
# COMPACT_ATOMS: atom_id res chain seq x y z
N TYR A 1 -20.10 -13.89 18.64
CA TYR A 1 -19.64 -12.60 18.11
C TYR A 1 -18.63 -11.98 19.07
N PHE A 2 -17.33 -12.14 18.81
CA PHE A 2 -16.29 -11.55 19.64
C PHE A 2 -15.70 -10.37 18.86
N ARG A 3 -15.93 -9.13 19.34
CA ARG A 3 -15.13 -7.97 18.90
C ARG A 3 -13.87 -7.97 19.77
N PRO A 4 -12.68 -8.22 19.24
CA PRO A 4 -11.47 -7.98 19.99
C PRO A 4 -11.32 -6.47 20.13
N SER A 5 -11.32 -5.98 21.37
CA SER A 5 -10.99 -4.60 21.70
C SER A 5 -9.48 -4.41 21.56
N LEU A 6 -9.06 -3.19 21.18
CA LEU A 6 -7.65 -2.78 21.13
C LEU A 6 -6.90 -3.17 22.42
N LYS A 7 -7.61 -3.09 23.57
CA LYS A 7 -7.11 -3.47 24.89
C LYS A 7 -6.67 -4.94 24.98
N LYS A 8 -7.43 -5.86 24.39
CA LYS A 8 -7.07 -7.29 24.35
C LYS A 8 -5.88 -7.53 23.42
N SER A 9 -5.84 -6.82 22.29
CA SER A 9 -4.74 -6.92 21.32
C SER A 9 -3.40 -6.47 21.93
N LEU A 10 -3.42 -5.43 22.75
CA LEU A 10 -2.25 -4.93 23.49
C LEU A 10 -1.81 -5.88 24.60
N CYS A 11 -2.74 -6.48 25.36
CA CYS A 11 -2.39 -7.46 26.41
C CYS A 11 -1.77 -8.73 25.83
N ASP A 12 -2.41 -9.28 24.80
CA ASP A 12 -2.02 -10.57 24.23
C ASP A 12 -0.83 -10.44 23.25
N HIS A 13 -0.40 -9.20 22.94
CA HIS A 13 0.58 -8.90 21.89
C HIS A 13 0.21 -9.49 20.52
N VAL A 14 -1.10 -9.67 20.28
CA VAL A 14 -1.65 -10.32 19.08
C VAL A 14 -2.68 -9.38 18.44
N TRP A 15 -2.53 -9.13 17.14
CA TRP A 15 -3.50 -8.37 16.35
C TRP A 15 -4.62 -9.29 15.85
N TYR A 16 -5.87 -8.96 16.20
CA TYR A 16 -7.04 -9.72 15.79
C TYR A 16 -7.78 -9.03 14.64
N VAL A 17 -8.00 -9.75 13.55
CA VAL A 17 -8.73 -9.25 12.36
C VAL A 17 -10.05 -10.00 12.18
N GLY A 18 -11.11 -9.25 11.85
CA GLY A 18 -12.38 -9.83 11.42
C GLY A 18 -12.19 -10.56 10.08
N ARG A 19 -12.22 -11.90 10.13
CA ARG A 19 -11.94 -12.79 8.98
C ARG A 19 -12.96 -12.70 7.84
N GLU A 20 -14.16 -12.18 8.08
CA GLU A 20 -15.23 -12.09 7.07
C GLU A 20 -16.04 -10.82 7.23
N ASP A 21 -15.69 -9.80 6.45
CA ASP A 21 -16.54 -8.62 6.30
C ASP A 21 -17.65 -8.93 5.28
N LYS A 22 -18.83 -9.36 5.76
CA LYS A 22 -20.01 -9.70 4.95
C LYS A 22 -20.87 -8.49 4.58
N ARG A 23 -20.37 -7.27 4.78
CA ARG A 23 -21.14 -6.07 4.43
C ARG A 23 -21.33 -6.01 2.92
N LEU A 24 -22.58 -5.86 2.48
CA LEU A 24 -22.91 -5.45 1.12
C LEU A 24 -22.22 -4.10 0.88
N ARG A 25 -21.27 -4.07 -0.05
CA ARG A 25 -20.62 -2.84 -0.49
C ARG A 25 -21.26 -2.42 -1.81
N PRO A 26 -21.62 -1.14 -1.97
CA PRO A 26 -22.08 -0.65 -3.27
C PRO A 26 -20.95 -0.86 -4.28
N HIS A 27 -21.30 -1.28 -5.49
CA HIS A 27 -20.38 -1.26 -6.62
C HIS A 27 -20.09 0.21 -6.92
N VAL A 28 -18.87 0.66 -6.66
CA VAL A 28 -18.44 2.03 -6.94
C VAL A 28 -17.62 1.96 -8.22
N GLU A 29 -18.17 2.50 -9.30
CA GLU A 29 -17.41 2.78 -10.51
C GLU A 29 -16.73 4.14 -10.34
N LEU A 30 -15.40 4.14 -10.34
CA LEU A 30 -14.58 5.33 -10.32
C LEU A 30 -14.05 5.58 -11.73
N SER A 31 -14.19 6.81 -12.20
CA SER A 31 -13.47 7.31 -13.37
C SER A 31 -12.43 8.30 -12.90
N VAL A 32 -11.17 8.11 -13.31
CA VAL A 32 -10.06 8.96 -12.90
C VAL A 32 -9.70 9.89 -14.05
N PRO A 33 -9.88 11.23 -13.91
CA PRO A 33 -9.49 12.16 -14.97
C PRO A 33 -7.98 12.15 -15.20
N LEU A 34 -7.55 12.05 -16.47
CA LEU A 34 -6.11 12.03 -16.84
C LEU A 34 -5.35 13.22 -16.24
N HIS A 35 -5.91 14.42 -16.32
CA HIS A 35 -5.26 15.63 -15.85
C HIS A 35 -5.04 15.63 -14.33
N GLU A 36 -6.00 15.09 -13.55
CA GLU A 36 -5.85 14.96 -12.10
C GLU A 36 -4.77 13.91 -11.77
N LEU A 37 -4.73 12.81 -12.50
CA LEU A 37 -3.70 11.78 -12.35
C LEU A 37 -2.30 12.34 -12.63
N VAL A 38 -2.13 13.10 -13.72
CA VAL A 38 -0.86 13.74 -14.07
C VAL A 38 -0.43 14.74 -12.99
N VAL A 39 -1.34 15.62 -12.55
CA VAL A 39 -1.06 16.57 -11.46
C VAL A 39 -0.69 15.85 -10.17
N PHE A 40 -1.34 14.72 -9.89
CA PHE A 40 -1.01 13.89 -8.74
C PHE A 40 0.40 13.30 -8.85
N ILE A 41 0.76 12.71 -10.00
CA ILE A 41 2.10 12.13 -10.21
C ILE A 41 3.18 13.20 -10.10
N ASP A 42 2.99 14.36 -10.72
CA ASP A 42 3.98 15.46 -10.63
C ASP A 42 4.15 15.95 -9.18
N ARG A 43 3.06 16.07 -8.42
CA ARG A 43 3.12 16.43 -7.00
C ARG A 43 3.81 15.36 -6.16
N ASP A 44 3.50 14.09 -6.40
CA ASP A 44 4.13 12.97 -5.69
C ASP A 44 5.64 12.93 -5.95
N LEU A 45 6.06 13.19 -7.19
CA LEU A 45 7.47 13.29 -7.56
C LEU A 45 8.19 14.43 -6.83
N VAL A 46 7.58 15.61 -6.75
CA VAL A 46 8.11 16.74 -5.99
C VAL A 46 8.20 16.39 -4.50
N ASN A 47 7.17 15.77 -3.92
CA ASN A 47 7.17 15.36 -2.52
C ASN A 47 8.28 14.34 -2.22
N ARG A 48 8.48 13.35 -3.11
CA ARG A 48 9.57 12.37 -2.98
C ARG A 48 10.94 13.03 -3.05
N ALA A 49 11.14 13.96 -3.98
CA ALA A 49 12.40 14.71 -4.08
C ALA A 49 12.65 15.51 -2.79
N GLN A 50 11.65 16.23 -2.29
CA GLN A 50 11.73 16.98 -1.03
C GLN A 50 12.04 16.08 0.17
N PHE A 51 11.42 14.90 0.24
CA PHE A 51 11.73 13.91 1.27
C PHE A 51 13.20 13.48 1.19
N CYS A 52 13.68 13.08 0.01
CA CYS A 52 15.07 12.68 -0.18
C CYS A 52 16.05 13.82 0.17
N ASP A 53 15.75 15.05 -0.20
CA ASP A 53 16.58 16.22 0.12
C ASP A 53 16.61 16.49 1.63
N GLN A 54 15.47 16.40 2.31
CA GLN A 54 15.38 16.61 3.76
C GLN A 54 16.10 15.52 4.55
N PHE A 55 16.06 14.28 4.07
CA PHE A 55 16.64 13.12 4.74
C PHE A 55 17.95 12.63 4.12
N HIS A 56 18.62 13.43 3.28
CA HIS A 56 19.82 13.03 2.55
C HIS A 56 20.98 12.54 3.44
N GLY A 57 21.03 13.01 4.70
CA GLY A 57 22.02 12.59 5.70
C GLY A 57 21.64 11.36 6.52
N HIS A 58 20.47 10.76 6.26
CA HIS A 58 19.98 9.56 6.93
C HIS A 58 20.01 8.36 5.99
N ASP A 59 20.22 7.18 6.54
CA ASP A 59 19.97 5.95 5.80
C ASP A 59 18.46 5.85 5.51
N ILE A 60 18.09 5.57 4.27
CA ILE A 60 16.70 5.39 3.83
C ILE A 60 16.54 3.97 3.32
N LEU A 61 15.54 3.25 3.84
CA LEU A 61 15.19 1.92 3.34
C LEU A 61 14.04 2.03 2.31
N PRO A 62 14.30 1.91 1.00
CA PRO A 62 13.23 1.86 0.01
C PRO A 62 12.49 0.52 0.10
N ILE A 63 11.16 0.57 0.07
CA ILE A 63 10.27 -0.59 0.01
C ILE A 63 9.13 -0.23 -0.95
N THR A 64 8.93 -1.05 -1.99
CA THR A 64 7.78 -0.87 -2.87
C THR A 64 6.58 -1.67 -2.35
N TYR A 65 5.39 -1.26 -2.75
CA TYR A 65 4.17 -1.97 -2.38
C TYR A 65 4.15 -3.38 -2.96
N GLU A 66 4.63 -3.54 -4.20
CA GLU A 66 4.71 -4.81 -4.90
C GLU A 66 5.68 -5.77 -4.21
N GLU A 67 6.83 -5.26 -3.75
CA GLU A 67 7.80 -6.05 -2.98
C GLU A 67 7.21 -6.52 -1.65
N LEU A 68 6.54 -5.61 -0.93
CA LEU A 68 5.88 -5.93 0.34
C LEU A 68 4.79 -6.99 0.17
N LEU A 69 4.05 -6.98 -0.94
CA LEU A 69 3.02 -7.98 -1.23
C LEU A 69 3.59 -9.32 -1.68
N ALA A 70 4.65 -9.31 -2.49
CA ALA A 70 5.23 -10.52 -3.06
C ALA A 70 6.00 -11.34 -2.01
N THR A 71 6.75 -10.67 -1.13
CA THR A 71 7.65 -11.32 -0.17
C THR A 71 7.60 -10.64 1.21
N PRO A 72 6.44 -10.64 1.89
CA PRO A 72 6.24 -9.88 3.12
C PRO A 72 7.22 -10.27 4.25
N GLU A 73 7.58 -11.54 4.37
CA GLU A 73 8.54 -12.02 5.37
C GLU A 73 9.95 -11.50 5.11
N VAL A 74 10.35 -11.40 3.84
CA VAL A 74 11.66 -10.89 3.42
C VAL A 74 11.74 -9.39 3.68
N VAL A 75 10.71 -8.65 3.30
CA VAL A 75 10.62 -7.20 3.55
C VAL A 75 10.61 -6.92 5.05
N HIS A 76 9.87 -7.71 5.84
CA HIS A 76 9.85 -7.59 7.29
C HIS A 76 11.24 -7.81 7.91
N ALA A 77 11.95 -8.86 7.51
CA ALA A 77 13.31 -9.10 7.98
C ALA A 77 14.26 -7.95 7.63
N ARG A 78 14.12 -7.36 6.42
CA ARG A 78 14.89 -6.21 5.97
C ARG A 78 14.60 -4.96 6.81
N MET A 79 13.33 -4.71 7.15
CA MET A 79 12.92 -3.61 8.02
C MET A 79 13.50 -3.75 9.44
N LEU A 80 13.40 -4.93 10.04
CA LEU A 80 13.95 -5.18 11.38
C LEU A 80 15.46 -4.97 11.42
N LYS A 81 16.17 -5.49 10.41
CA LYS A 81 17.61 -5.31 10.26
C LYS A 81 17.97 -3.83 10.13
N PHE A 82 17.24 -3.08 9.32
CA PHE A 82 17.45 -1.64 9.12
C PHE A 82 17.24 -0.84 10.40
N LEU A 83 16.23 -1.20 11.20
CA LEU A 83 15.96 -0.56 12.49
C LEU A 83 16.90 -1.01 13.62
N GLY A 84 17.77 -1.99 13.38
CA GLY A 84 18.66 -2.55 14.39
C GLY A 84 17.92 -3.29 15.53
N VAL A 85 16.68 -3.72 15.30
CA VAL A 85 15.87 -4.40 16.32
C VAL A 85 15.79 -5.90 16.06
N SER A 86 15.71 -6.68 17.15
CA SER A 86 15.46 -8.11 17.06
C SER A 86 14.01 -8.40 16.67
N ALA A 87 13.80 -9.51 15.96
CA ALA A 87 12.48 -9.93 15.56
C ALA A 87 11.62 -10.28 16.79
N ALA A 88 10.56 -9.51 17.02
CA ALA A 88 9.43 -9.97 17.82
C ALA A 88 8.51 -10.78 16.91
N MET A 89 8.01 -11.92 17.40
CA MET A 89 7.15 -12.80 16.63
C MET A 89 5.77 -12.15 16.46
N LEU A 90 5.54 -11.50 15.33
CA LEU A 90 4.20 -11.08 14.92
C LEU A 90 3.48 -12.31 14.35
N GLN A 91 2.41 -12.76 15.00
CA GLN A 91 1.56 -13.80 14.39
C GLN A 91 0.81 -13.21 13.19
N SER A 92 0.95 -13.86 12.04
CA SER A 92 0.36 -13.45 10.77
C SER A 92 -1.16 -13.30 10.91
N GLY A 93 -1.62 -12.05 10.86
CA GLY A 93 -3.01 -11.69 11.07
C GLY A 93 -3.52 -10.73 10.00
N THR A 94 -3.08 -10.82 8.75
CA THR A 94 -3.54 -9.95 7.66
C THR A 94 -4.15 -10.76 6.54
N GLY A 95 -5.48 -10.90 6.58
CA GLY A 95 -6.25 -11.32 5.42
C GLY A 95 -6.49 -10.12 4.51
N LYS A 96 -6.17 -10.25 3.22
CA LYS A 96 -6.51 -9.24 2.19
C LYS A 96 -8.02 -8.98 2.23
N LYS A 97 -8.43 -7.76 2.60
CA LYS A 97 -9.85 -7.37 2.71
C LYS A 97 -10.55 -7.19 1.36
N GLU A 98 -9.78 -6.98 0.29
CA GLU A 98 -10.30 -6.75 -1.06
C GLU A 98 -9.54 -7.61 -2.06
N LYS A 99 -10.25 -8.49 -2.75
CA LYS A 99 -9.68 -9.40 -3.75
C LYS A 99 -10.01 -8.97 -5.18
N ALA A 100 -10.91 -7.99 -5.35
CA ALA A 100 -11.25 -7.48 -6.66
C ALA A 100 -10.01 -6.80 -7.30
N PRO A 101 -9.77 -7.02 -8.61
CA PRO A 101 -8.74 -6.28 -9.33
C PRO A 101 -9.11 -4.79 -9.39
N VAL A 102 -8.12 -3.91 -9.52
CA VAL A 102 -8.36 -2.46 -9.63
C VAL A 102 -9.27 -2.12 -10.82
N SER A 103 -9.21 -2.92 -11.89
CA SER A 103 -10.11 -2.83 -13.05
C SER A 103 -11.59 -3.09 -12.74
N ALA A 104 -11.91 -3.69 -11.60
CA ALA A 104 -13.29 -3.83 -11.13
C ALA A 104 -13.82 -2.58 -10.40
N VAL A 105 -12.98 -1.55 -10.25
CA VAL A 105 -13.29 -0.29 -9.55
C VAL A 105 -13.01 0.92 -10.43
N VAL A 106 -11.92 0.93 -11.22
CA VAL A 106 -11.57 2.02 -12.14
C VAL A 106 -11.98 1.64 -13.56
N ASN A 107 -12.99 2.31 -14.09
CA ASN A 107 -13.60 1.95 -15.37
C ASN A 107 -12.81 2.44 -16.60
N ASN A 108 -11.92 3.41 -16.44
CA ASN A 108 -11.15 4.02 -17.54
C ASN A 108 -9.67 3.66 -17.53
N ILE A 109 -9.28 2.55 -16.89
CA ILE A 109 -7.87 2.15 -16.76
C ILE A 109 -7.17 1.92 -18.10
N ASP A 110 -7.86 1.31 -19.07
CA ASP A 110 -7.29 1.03 -20.40
C ASP A 110 -7.08 2.31 -21.22
N GLN A 111 -7.98 3.30 -21.06
CA GLN A 111 -7.81 4.63 -21.64
C GLN A 111 -6.58 5.32 -21.07
N LEU A 112 -6.41 5.32 -19.74
CA LEU A 112 -5.25 5.93 -19.08
C LEU A 112 -3.93 5.29 -19.52
N LYS A 113 -3.89 3.95 -19.64
CA LYS A 113 -2.72 3.23 -20.17
C LYS A 113 -2.39 3.67 -21.59
N SER A 114 -3.40 3.75 -22.46
CA SER A 114 -3.18 4.17 -23.85
C SER A 114 -2.69 5.62 -23.95
N GLU A 115 -3.22 6.53 -23.14
CA GLU A 115 -2.89 7.96 -23.20
C GLU A 115 -1.51 8.29 -22.61
N LEU A 116 -1.04 7.48 -21.66
CA LEU A 116 0.23 7.71 -20.97
C LEU A 116 1.36 6.78 -21.42
N SER A 117 1.07 5.74 -22.22
CA SER A 117 2.09 4.93 -22.89
C SER A 117 3.00 5.79 -23.75
N GLY A 118 4.32 5.60 -23.64
CA GLY A 118 5.33 6.38 -24.36
C GLY A 118 5.57 7.78 -23.77
N THR A 119 4.90 8.15 -22.67
CA THR A 119 5.14 9.41 -21.96
C THR A 119 6.08 9.20 -20.77
N LYS A 120 6.56 10.29 -20.17
CA LYS A 120 7.35 10.23 -18.91
C LYS A 120 6.57 9.63 -17.71
N TYR A 121 5.26 9.42 -17.85
CA TYR A 121 4.38 8.91 -16.81
C TYR A 121 4.08 7.40 -16.96
N GLU A 122 4.60 6.73 -18.00
CA GLU A 122 4.30 5.32 -18.30
C GLU A 122 4.58 4.37 -17.13
N SER A 123 5.64 4.61 -16.35
CA SER A 123 6.03 3.78 -15.21
C SER A 123 5.13 3.91 -13.97
N TYR A 124 4.10 4.76 -14.01
CA TYR A 124 3.22 5.05 -12.87
C TYR A 124 1.81 4.41 -13.01
N ILE A 125 1.63 3.48 -13.96
CA ILE A 125 0.33 2.90 -14.34
C ILE A 125 0.37 1.37 -14.35
#